data_AF-A0A913YPX3-F1
#
_entry.id   AF-A0A913YPX3-F1
#
_cell.length_a   1.000
_cell.length_b   1.000
_cell.length_c   1.000
_cell.angle_alpha   90.00
_cell.angle_beta   90.00
_cell.angle_gamma   90.00
#
_symmetry.space_group_name_H-M   'P 1'
#
loop_
_entity.id
_entity.type
_entity.pdbx_description
1 polymer ?
#
loop_
_entity_poly.entity_id
_entity_poly.type
_entity_poly.pdbx_seq_one_letter_code
_entity_poly.pdbx_strand_id
1 'polypeptide(L)'
;MAVKIVHSCLVSKIAITLSVVSLLLCCGVFLRTELMLNELYSRDIKLPEKMTSKHEMNDRHRPDKDQLSKRSVMKQEVKRNEYVLRRKIRQVTNGLNNTVELLTDLLSKKIDQKVGKAVANLQAAKYWIPIPGPPGPQGKPGPRGLRGRMGKTGRRGKQGPRGFPGKIGLPGSRGMPGPMGPKGQKGDAGPSLERPSVIISPTYAIVNESQSAILHCSSSGYPRPDVVWSKNNGTLPHKRAVVDSTGKLDIKHVTTNDSGIYQCKASNLLGST
;
A
#
# COMPACT_ATOMS: atom_id res chain seq x y z
N MET A 1 52.30 -23.33 -11.82
CA MET A 1 51.49 -23.21 -13.06
C MET A 1 50.23 -24.08 -13.05
N ALA A 2 50.24 -25.29 -12.47
CA ALA A 2 49.07 -26.19 -12.45
C ALA A 2 47.78 -25.61 -11.81
N VAL A 3 47.88 -24.84 -10.72
CA VAL A 3 46.70 -24.30 -9.99
C VAL A 3 45.88 -23.32 -10.83
N LYS A 4 46.52 -22.48 -11.65
CA LYS A 4 45.82 -21.51 -12.52
C LYS A 4 45.05 -22.19 -13.65
N ILE A 5 45.56 -23.32 -14.15
CA ILE A 5 44.93 -24.11 -15.21
C ILE A 5 43.69 -24.83 -14.67
N VAL A 6 43.79 -25.39 -13.46
CA VAL A 6 42.64 -26.04 -12.78
C VAL A 6 41.54 -25.02 -12.46
N HIS A 7 41.90 -23.81 -12.02
CA HIS A 7 40.94 -22.74 -11.73
C HIS A 7 40.23 -22.25 -13.00
N SER A 8 40.97 -22.06 -14.10
CA SER A 8 40.38 -21.68 -15.39
C SER A 8 39.45 -22.75 -15.96
N CYS A 9 39.82 -24.02 -15.83
CA CYS A 9 38.99 -25.15 -16.25
C CYS A 9 37.71 -25.28 -15.41
N LEU A 10 37.80 -25.04 -14.09
CA LEU A 10 36.65 -25.05 -13.19
C LEU A 10 35.66 -23.92 -13.50
N VAL A 11 36.16 -22.70 -13.74
CA VAL A 11 35.32 -21.55 -14.10
C VAL A 11 34.63 -21.78 -15.45
N SER A 12 35.33 -22.37 -16.43
CA SER A 12 34.74 -22.72 -17.73
C SER A 12 33.62 -23.76 -17.61
N LYS A 13 33.84 -24.81 -16.80
CA LYS A 13 32.80 -25.82 -16.53
C LYS A 13 31.57 -25.22 -15.85
N ILE A 14 31.75 -24.31 -14.90
CA ILE A 14 30.65 -23.62 -14.21
C ILE A 14 29.89 -22.70 -15.18
N ALA A 15 30.60 -21.98 -16.05
CA ALA A 15 29.96 -21.12 -17.05
C ALA A 15 29.09 -21.93 -18.04
N ILE A 16 29.59 -23.09 -18.49
CA ILE A 16 28.84 -23.99 -19.38
C ILE A 16 27.62 -24.56 -18.67
N THR A 17 27.74 -25.01 -17.42
CA THR A 17 26.59 -25.55 -16.69
C THR A 17 25.53 -24.48 -16.41
N LEU A 18 25.92 -23.26 -16.05
CA LEU A 18 24.99 -22.15 -15.86
C LEU A 18 24.28 -21.76 -17.17
N SER A 19 24.99 -21.77 -18.30
CA SER A 19 24.40 -21.52 -19.61
C SER A 19 23.35 -22.57 -20.00
N VAL A 20 23.67 -23.86 -19.79
CA VAL A 20 22.73 -24.97 -20.06
C VAL A 20 21.51 -24.89 -19.16
N VAL A 21 21.69 -24.61 -17.86
CA VAL A 21 20.57 -24.44 -16.91
C VAL A 21 19.68 -23.26 -17.31
N SER A 22 20.27 -22.13 -17.72
CA SER A 22 19.52 -20.97 -18.21
C SER A 22 18.70 -21.31 -19.45
N LEU A 23 19.28 -22.04 -20.40
CA LEU A 23 18.59 -22.48 -21.61
C LEU A 23 17.41 -23.41 -21.28
N LEU A 24 17.59 -24.35 -20.35
CA LEU A 24 16.53 -25.26 -19.91
C LEU A 24 15.38 -24.52 -19.19
N LEU A 25 15.70 -23.52 -18.37
CA LEU A 25 14.71 -22.67 -17.72
C LEU A 25 13.95 -21.84 -18.77
N CYS A 26 14.64 -21.25 -19.75
CA CYS A 26 14.02 -20.55 -20.87
C CYS A 26 13.08 -21.47 -21.69
N CYS A 27 13.53 -22.68 -22.04
CA CYS A 27 12.70 -23.66 -22.74
C CYS A 27 11.48 -24.07 -21.90
N GLY A 28 11.63 -24.24 -20.58
CA GLY A 28 10.52 -24.55 -19.68
C GLY A 28 9.47 -23.42 -19.62
N VAL A 29 9.91 -22.16 -19.57
CA VAL A 29 9.01 -21.00 -19.60
C VAL A 29 8.30 -20.90 -20.95
N PHE A 30 9.03 -21.12 -22.06
CA PHE A 30 8.46 -21.07 -23.42
C PHE A 30 7.43 -22.19 -23.67
N LEU A 31 7.72 -23.42 -23.24
CA LEU A 31 6.76 -24.53 -23.30
C LEU A 31 5.54 -24.27 -22.44
N ARG A 32 5.70 -23.63 -21.27
CA ARG A 32 4.57 -23.25 -20.40
C ARG A 32 3.69 -22.19 -21.03
N THR A 33 4.27 -21.21 -21.73
CA THR A 33 3.50 -20.18 -22.46
C THR A 33 2.76 -20.76 -23.66
N GLU A 34 3.39 -21.65 -24.43
CA GLU A 34 2.75 -22.36 -25.55
C GLU A 34 1.62 -23.29 -25.08
N LEU A 35 1.80 -24.00 -23.96
CA LEU A 35 0.76 -24.86 -23.38
C LEU A 35 -0.46 -24.05 -22.92
N MET A 36 -0.23 -22.89 -22.29
CA MET A 36 -1.30 -21.97 -21.87
C MET A 36 -2.00 -21.32 -23.07
N LEU A 37 -1.27 -21.04 -24.16
CA LEU A 37 -1.83 -20.49 -25.39
C LEU A 37 -2.66 -21.53 -26.15
N ASN A 38 -2.24 -22.80 -26.16
CA ASN A 38 -2.97 -23.89 -26.78
C ASN A 38 -4.26 -24.24 -26.01
N GLU A 39 -4.27 -24.06 -24.67
CA GLU A 39 -5.49 -24.21 -23.86
C GLU A 39 -6.52 -23.10 -24.13
N LEU A 40 -6.07 -21.90 -24.49
CA LEU A 40 -6.92 -20.79 -24.92
C LEU A 40 -7.43 -20.98 -26.36
N TYR A 41 -6.58 -21.43 -27.29
CA TYR A 41 -6.96 -21.68 -28.69
C TYR A 41 -7.99 -22.81 -28.84
N SER A 42 -7.91 -23.84 -27.99
CA SER A 42 -8.86 -24.95 -27.99
C SER A 42 -10.26 -24.58 -27.46
N ARG A 43 -10.39 -23.45 -26.74
CA ARG A 43 -11.69 -22.94 -26.26
C ARG A 43 -12.46 -22.13 -27.31
N ASP A 44 -11.83 -21.68 -28.38
CA ASP A 44 -12.47 -20.85 -29.43
C ASP A 44 -13.04 -21.66 -30.63
N ILE A 45 -12.78 -22.97 -30.76
CA ILE A 45 -13.27 -23.81 -31.89
C ILE A 45 -14.51 -24.65 -31.52
N LYS A 46 -15.46 -24.07 -30.76
CA LYS A 46 -16.80 -24.67 -30.57
C LYS A 46 -17.89 -23.59 -30.64
N LEU A 47 -18.17 -23.12 -31.86
CA LEU A 47 -19.48 -22.77 -32.47
C LEU A 47 -19.32 -21.67 -33.55
N PRO A 48 -19.94 -21.81 -34.74
CA PRO A 48 -19.76 -22.89 -35.70
C PRO A 48 -19.40 -22.37 -37.12
N GLU A 49 -18.70 -23.21 -37.89
CA GLU A 49 -18.87 -23.24 -39.34
C GLU A 49 -20.34 -23.54 -39.67
N LYS A 50 -21.01 -22.64 -40.41
CA LYS A 50 -22.12 -23.03 -41.28
C LYS A 50 -22.27 -22.01 -42.41
N MET A 51 -22.37 -22.52 -43.64
CA MET A 51 -22.29 -21.85 -44.95
C MET A 51 -20.83 -21.66 -45.40
N THR A 52 -20.30 -22.35 -46.41
CA THR A 52 -20.93 -22.71 -47.69
C THR A 52 -20.33 -24.01 -48.25
N SER A 53 -21.21 -24.96 -48.55
CA SER A 53 -20.93 -26.15 -49.36
C SER A 53 -20.98 -25.80 -50.86
N LYS A 54 -20.14 -26.50 -51.60
CA LYS A 54 -19.85 -26.46 -53.04
C LYS A 54 -21.07 -26.51 -53.95
N HIS A 55 -20.97 -25.84 -55.10
CA HIS A 55 -21.51 -26.34 -56.36
C HIS A 55 -20.44 -26.16 -57.45
N GLU A 56 -19.96 -27.28 -57.98
CA GLU A 56 -19.17 -27.39 -59.21
C GLU A 56 -20.07 -27.19 -60.44
N MET A 57 -19.54 -26.53 -61.47
CA MET A 57 -19.81 -26.91 -62.86
C MET A 57 -18.67 -26.45 -63.80
N ASN A 58 -17.97 -27.46 -64.34
CA ASN A 58 -17.29 -27.61 -65.63
C ASN A 58 -17.20 -26.40 -66.59
N ASP A 59 -16.03 -26.17 -67.20
CA ASP A 59 -15.75 -26.64 -68.58
C ASP A 59 -14.26 -26.45 -69.02
N ARG A 60 -13.92 -27.16 -70.10
CA ARG A 60 -12.63 -27.53 -70.71
C ARG A 60 -11.78 -26.38 -71.34
N HIS A 61 -10.44 -26.52 -71.36
CA HIS A 61 -9.60 -26.71 -72.59
C HIS A 61 -8.07 -26.49 -72.39
N ARG A 62 -7.32 -27.15 -73.28
CA ARG A 62 -5.87 -27.36 -73.50
C ARG A 62 -5.08 -26.06 -73.81
N PRO A 63 -3.73 -25.99 -73.63
CA PRO A 63 -3.02 -24.72 -73.47
C PRO A 63 -2.64 -24.05 -74.80
N ASP A 64 -2.96 -22.77 -74.93
CA ASP A 64 -2.55 -21.91 -76.04
C ASP A 64 -1.64 -20.75 -75.56
N LYS A 65 -0.85 -20.22 -76.49
CA LYS A 65 0.33 -19.35 -76.40
C LYS A 65 0.07 -17.91 -75.87
N ASP A 66 -0.69 -17.77 -74.80
CA ASP A 66 -1.05 -16.47 -74.17
C ASP A 66 -0.23 -16.12 -72.91
N GLN A 67 0.73 -16.96 -72.53
CA GLN A 67 1.39 -16.89 -71.22
C GLN A 67 2.29 -15.67 -71.01
N LEU A 68 2.70 -14.93 -72.05
CA LEU A 68 3.60 -13.78 -71.88
C LEU A 68 2.86 -12.47 -71.55
N SER A 69 1.62 -12.30 -72.01
CA SER A 69 0.77 -11.14 -71.70
C SER A 69 0.09 -11.28 -70.33
N LYS A 70 -0.36 -12.49 -69.97
CA LYS A 70 -0.97 -12.73 -68.64
C LYS A 70 0.05 -12.60 -67.50
N ARG A 71 1.33 -12.91 -67.75
CA ARG A 71 2.42 -12.80 -66.77
C ARG A 71 2.82 -11.35 -66.48
N SER A 72 2.63 -10.41 -67.42
CA SER A 72 2.88 -8.98 -67.19
C SER A 72 1.74 -8.33 -66.40
N VAL A 73 0.47 -8.65 -66.74
CA VAL A 73 -0.72 -8.22 -65.99
C VAL A 73 -0.68 -8.77 -64.55
N MET A 74 -0.38 -10.06 -64.38
CA MET A 74 -0.28 -10.69 -63.05
C MET A 74 0.92 -10.13 -62.25
N LYS A 75 2.06 -9.82 -62.89
CA LYS A 75 3.18 -9.12 -62.21
C LYS A 75 2.82 -7.69 -61.79
N GLN A 76 2.03 -6.99 -62.58
CA GLN A 76 1.61 -5.62 -62.30
C GLN A 76 0.57 -5.57 -61.18
N GLU A 77 -0.33 -6.56 -61.14
CA GLU A 77 -1.28 -6.76 -60.05
C GLU A 77 -0.57 -7.21 -58.77
N VAL A 78 0.42 -8.08 -58.84
CA VAL A 78 1.29 -8.45 -57.70
C VAL A 78 2.06 -7.22 -57.18
N LYS A 79 2.66 -6.40 -58.04
CA LYS A 79 3.33 -5.15 -57.62
C LYS A 79 2.37 -4.13 -57.00
N ARG A 80 1.17 -3.99 -57.57
CA ARG A 80 0.11 -3.12 -57.03
C ARG A 80 -0.34 -3.63 -55.65
N ASN A 81 -0.56 -4.93 -55.51
CA ASN A 81 -0.95 -5.57 -54.27
C ASN A 81 0.17 -5.48 -53.22
N GLU A 82 1.43 -5.64 -53.60
CA GLU A 82 2.59 -5.44 -52.72
C GLU A 82 2.68 -3.98 -52.24
N TYR A 83 2.46 -3.01 -53.13
CA TYR A 83 2.44 -1.59 -52.76
C TYR A 83 1.30 -1.26 -51.77
N VAL A 84 0.09 -1.76 -52.03
CA VAL A 84 -1.07 -1.59 -51.13
C VAL A 84 -0.81 -2.27 -49.78
N LEU A 85 -0.26 -3.48 -49.77
CA LEU A 85 0.09 -4.20 -48.55
C LEU A 85 1.17 -3.47 -47.75
N ARG A 86 2.25 -3.01 -48.39
CA ARG A 86 3.30 -2.19 -47.76
C ARG A 86 2.72 -0.90 -47.17
N ARG A 87 1.80 -0.24 -47.86
CA ARG A 87 1.11 0.96 -47.36
C ARG A 87 0.24 0.65 -46.15
N LYS A 88 -0.52 -0.44 -46.18
CA LYS A 88 -1.37 -0.88 -45.07
C LYS A 88 -0.54 -1.29 -43.85
N ILE A 89 0.57 -1.99 -44.05
CA ILE A 89 1.55 -2.29 -43.00
C ILE A 89 2.08 -1.00 -42.37
N ARG A 90 2.57 -0.04 -43.16
CA ARG A 90 3.05 1.26 -42.62
C ARG A 90 1.98 1.99 -41.80
N GLN A 91 0.72 1.97 -42.22
CA GLN A 91 -0.39 2.56 -41.47
C GLN A 91 -0.62 1.85 -40.14
N VAL A 92 -0.61 0.51 -40.14
CA VAL A 92 -0.72 -0.30 -38.91
C VAL A 92 0.49 -0.09 -37.99
N THR A 93 1.71 -0.04 -38.53
CA THR A 93 2.95 0.21 -37.76
C THR A 93 2.94 1.61 -37.14
N ASN A 94 2.53 2.64 -37.88
CA ASN A 94 2.40 3.98 -37.31
C ASN A 94 1.31 4.04 -36.24
N GLY A 95 0.17 3.37 -36.45
CA GLY A 95 -0.88 3.25 -35.43
C GLY A 95 -0.37 2.57 -34.16
N LEU A 96 0.36 1.47 -34.30
CA LEU A 96 0.95 0.73 -33.18
C LEU A 96 2.00 1.58 -32.45
N ASN A 97 2.89 2.26 -33.17
CA ASN A 97 3.89 3.16 -32.58
C ASN A 97 3.24 4.30 -31.80
N ASN A 98 2.20 4.93 -32.35
CA ASN A 98 1.44 5.99 -31.67
C ASN A 98 0.75 5.46 -30.40
N THR A 99 0.19 4.25 -30.44
CA THR A 99 -0.42 3.64 -29.23
C THR A 99 0.61 3.27 -28.18
N VAL A 100 1.79 2.78 -28.58
CA VAL A 100 2.88 2.48 -27.66
C VAL A 100 3.39 3.77 -27.01
N GLU A 101 3.55 4.84 -27.79
CA GLU A 101 4.00 6.14 -27.30
C GLU A 101 3.00 6.75 -26.30
N LEU A 102 1.70 6.64 -26.60
CA LEU A 102 0.62 7.07 -25.70
C LEU A 102 0.61 6.26 -24.39
N LEU A 103 0.81 4.95 -24.46
CA LEU A 103 0.88 4.09 -23.29
C LEU A 103 2.13 4.35 -22.45
N THR A 104 3.28 4.63 -23.09
CA THR A 104 4.50 5.01 -22.36
C THR A 104 4.37 6.37 -21.69
N ASP A 105 3.71 7.36 -22.32
CA ASP A 105 3.43 8.66 -21.69
C ASP A 105 2.45 8.55 -20.52
N LEU A 106 1.41 7.71 -20.64
CA LEU A 106 0.49 7.44 -19.54
C LEU A 106 1.18 6.73 -18.36
N LEU A 107 2.09 5.79 -18.66
CA LEU A 107 2.88 5.10 -17.65
C LEU A 107 3.86 6.06 -16.95
N SER A 108 4.58 6.91 -17.70
CA SER A 108 5.50 7.89 -17.10
C SER A 108 4.76 8.86 -16.18
N LYS A 109 3.63 9.42 -16.62
CA LYS A 109 2.78 10.30 -15.81
C LYS A 109 2.30 9.64 -14.52
N LYS A 110 1.94 8.35 -14.58
CA LYS A 110 1.48 7.61 -13.39
C LYS A 110 2.63 7.31 -12.42
N ILE A 111 3.82 7.03 -12.94
CA ILE A 111 5.04 6.85 -12.16
C ILE A 111 5.41 8.18 -11.50
N ASP A 112 5.50 9.27 -12.24
CA ASP A 112 5.83 10.60 -11.70
C ASP A 112 4.82 11.06 -10.66
N GLN A 113 3.53 10.77 -10.84
CA GLN A 113 2.50 11.06 -9.84
C GLN A 113 2.70 10.25 -8.55
N LYS A 114 3.05 8.96 -8.66
CA LYS A 114 3.30 8.09 -7.50
C LYS A 114 4.58 8.48 -6.78
N VAL A 115 5.65 8.76 -7.53
CA VAL A 115 6.94 9.23 -7.00
C VAL A 115 6.76 10.59 -6.33
N GLY A 116 6.08 11.54 -6.97
CA GLY A 116 5.79 12.86 -6.39
C GLY A 116 5.01 12.78 -5.08
N LYS A 117 3.99 11.90 -4.99
CA LYS A 117 3.26 11.63 -3.74
C LYS A 117 4.16 11.02 -2.66
N ALA A 118 5.04 10.09 -3.02
CA ALA A 118 5.99 9.49 -2.08
C ALA A 118 7.01 10.52 -1.57
N VAL A 119 7.56 11.35 -2.45
CA VAL A 119 8.51 12.42 -2.12
C VAL A 119 7.85 13.48 -1.24
N ALA A 120 6.62 13.90 -1.53
CA ALA A 120 5.87 14.85 -0.70
C ALA A 120 5.59 14.30 0.72
N ASN A 121 5.25 13.01 0.83
CA ASN A 121 5.09 12.35 2.13
C ASN A 121 6.42 12.27 2.91
N LEU A 122 7.54 12.04 2.23
CA LEU A 122 8.87 12.06 2.84
C LEU A 122 9.31 13.47 3.27
N GLN A 123 8.95 14.51 2.50
CA GLN A 123 9.19 15.90 2.88
C GLN A 123 8.33 16.33 4.07
N ALA A 124 7.07 15.88 4.15
CA ALA A 124 6.22 16.09 5.32
C ALA A 124 6.78 15.38 6.57
N ALA A 125 7.39 14.20 6.41
CA ALA A 125 8.09 13.49 7.48
C ALA A 125 9.41 14.19 7.91
N LYS A 126 9.96 15.09 7.09
CA LYS A 126 11.19 15.85 7.38
C LYS A 126 10.97 17.03 8.35
N TYR A 127 9.74 17.51 8.50
CA TYR A 127 9.40 18.61 9.41
C TYR A 127 8.58 18.11 10.60
N TRP A 128 9.16 17.18 11.36
CA TRP A 128 8.71 16.93 12.73
C TRP A 128 9.18 18.07 13.62
N ILE A 129 8.30 19.02 13.94
CA ILE A 129 8.55 20.02 14.97
C ILE A 129 8.05 19.41 16.29
N PRO A 130 8.94 19.00 17.21
CA PRO A 130 8.52 18.50 18.50
C PRO A 130 7.99 19.67 19.32
N ILE A 131 6.68 19.69 19.58
CA ILE A 131 6.07 20.60 20.54
C ILE A 131 6.64 20.23 21.92
N PRO A 132 7.35 21.14 22.62
CA PRO A 132 7.87 20.86 23.95
C PRO A 132 6.70 20.51 24.89
N GLY A 133 6.85 19.41 25.64
CA GLY A 133 5.86 19.02 26.65
C GLY A 133 5.71 20.11 27.74
N PRO A 134 4.58 20.11 28.47
CA PRO A 134 4.35 21.06 29.55
C PRO A 134 5.46 20.96 30.61
N PRO A 135 5.83 22.07 31.28
CA PRO A 135 6.83 22.07 32.35
C PRO A 135 6.52 20.99 33.40
N GLY A 136 7.54 20.28 33.85
CA GLY A 136 7.39 19.27 34.90
C GLY A 136 6.89 19.87 36.22
N PRO A 137 6.23 19.07 37.09
CA PRO A 137 5.75 19.53 38.37
C PRO A 137 6.90 20.05 39.26
N GLN A 138 6.65 21.11 40.02
CA GLN A 138 7.63 21.69 40.94
C GLN A 138 8.11 20.64 41.95
N GLY A 139 9.43 20.59 42.18
CA GLY A 139 10.02 19.67 43.16
C GLY A 139 9.48 19.88 44.57
N LYS A 140 9.38 18.81 45.36
CA LYS A 140 8.88 18.86 46.75
C LYS A 140 9.77 19.80 47.60
N PRO A 141 9.18 20.61 48.51
CA PRO A 141 9.95 21.43 49.44
C PRO A 141 10.95 20.58 50.24
N GLY A 142 12.15 21.12 50.48
CA GLY A 142 13.19 20.44 51.25
C GLY A 142 12.79 20.21 52.71
N PRO A 143 13.37 19.21 53.40
CA PRO A 143 13.07 18.91 54.79
C PRO A 143 13.46 20.08 55.71
N ARG A 144 12.65 20.36 56.73
CA ARG A 144 12.95 21.36 57.76
C ARG A 144 14.20 20.92 58.53
N GLY A 145 15.15 21.85 58.72
CA GLY A 145 16.40 21.57 59.43
C GLY A 145 16.16 21.06 60.85
N LEU A 146 17.05 20.16 61.31
CA LEU A 146 16.98 19.56 62.65
C LEU A 146 17.09 20.65 63.73
N ARG A 147 16.22 20.59 64.75
CA ARG A 147 16.27 21.49 65.91
C ARG A 147 17.61 21.29 66.63
N GLY A 148 18.32 22.40 66.88
CA GLY A 148 19.62 22.36 67.58
C GLY A 148 19.52 21.65 68.94
N ARG A 149 20.56 20.88 69.29
CA ARG A 149 20.64 20.18 70.57
C ARG A 149 20.60 21.20 71.72
N MET A 150 19.72 20.96 72.69
CA MET A 150 19.65 21.73 73.93
C MET A 150 20.99 21.64 74.66
N GLY A 151 21.54 22.79 75.07
CA GLY A 151 22.82 22.86 75.78
C GLY A 151 22.79 22.09 77.10
N LYS A 152 23.91 21.47 77.47
CA LYS A 152 24.05 20.73 78.73
C LYS A 152 23.94 21.71 79.91
N THR A 153 23.07 21.41 80.87
CA THR A 153 22.91 22.20 82.10
C THR A 153 24.22 22.17 82.91
N GLY A 154 24.77 23.35 83.21
CA GLY A 154 26.02 23.49 83.97
C GLY A 154 25.90 23.04 85.43
N ARG A 155 27.03 22.64 86.04
CA ARG A 155 27.11 22.29 87.47
C ARG A 155 26.87 23.53 88.33
N ARG A 156 26.06 23.38 89.39
CA ARG A 156 25.63 24.47 90.29
C ARG A 156 26.79 24.97 91.15
N GLY A 157 27.18 26.23 90.98
CA GLY A 157 28.10 26.96 91.87
C GLY A 157 27.38 27.66 93.02
N LYS A 158 28.11 28.02 94.08
CA LYS A 158 27.60 28.82 95.21
C LYS A 158 27.15 30.20 94.72
N GLN A 159 26.02 30.70 95.24
CA GLN A 159 25.26 31.81 94.66
C GLN A 159 25.95 33.17 94.88
N GLY A 160 26.38 33.81 93.78
CA GLY A 160 26.69 35.25 93.71
C GLY A 160 25.50 36.05 93.16
N PRO A 161 25.55 37.40 93.19
CA PRO A 161 24.45 38.25 92.73
C PRO A 161 24.11 37.94 91.26
N ARG A 162 22.80 37.82 90.97
CA ARG A 162 22.30 37.37 89.67
C ARG A 162 22.71 38.36 88.59
N GLY A 163 23.62 37.95 87.71
CA GLY A 163 24.01 38.73 86.54
C GLY A 163 22.83 38.94 85.58
N PHE A 164 22.83 40.07 84.87
CA PHE A 164 21.83 40.39 83.84
C PHE A 164 21.72 39.24 82.82
N PRO A 165 20.50 38.89 82.37
CA PRO A 165 20.34 37.88 81.33
C PRO A 165 21.19 38.21 80.11
N GLY A 166 22.00 37.25 79.65
CA GLY A 166 22.78 37.43 78.43
C GLY A 166 21.86 37.75 77.24
N LYS A 167 22.29 38.67 76.38
CA LYS A 167 21.54 39.02 75.16
C LYS A 167 21.24 37.75 74.37
N ILE A 168 19.97 37.56 73.99
CA ILE A 168 19.54 36.44 73.14
C ILE A 168 20.42 36.44 71.89
N GLY A 169 21.02 35.28 71.58
CA GLY A 169 21.87 35.13 70.40
C GLY A 169 21.07 35.46 69.12
N LEU A 170 21.71 36.16 68.18
CA LEU A 170 21.10 36.49 66.89
C LEU A 170 20.59 35.20 66.21
N PRO A 171 19.39 35.21 65.61
CA PRO A 171 18.90 34.07 64.85
C PRO A 171 19.93 33.63 63.81
N GLY A 172 20.16 32.31 63.69
CA GLY A 172 21.07 31.78 62.68
C GLY A 172 20.64 32.18 61.28
N SER A 173 21.61 32.48 60.40
CA SER A 173 21.37 32.83 59.01
C SER A 173 20.51 31.77 58.32
N ARG A 174 19.51 32.20 57.53
CA ARG A 174 18.69 31.29 56.70
C ARG A 174 19.62 30.48 55.80
N GLY A 175 19.48 29.15 55.82
CA GLY A 175 20.28 28.26 54.98
C GLY A 175 20.12 28.60 53.50
N MET A 176 21.21 28.45 52.73
CA MET A 176 21.19 28.68 51.28
C MET A 176 20.12 27.80 50.61
N PRO A 177 19.45 28.28 49.53
CA PRO A 177 18.59 27.43 48.72
C PRO A 177 19.33 26.17 48.27
N GLY A 178 18.63 25.03 48.27
CA GLY A 178 19.19 23.77 47.78
C GLY A 178 19.50 23.84 46.28
N PRO A 179 20.38 22.96 45.77
CA PRO A 179 20.68 22.89 44.34
C PRO A 179 19.40 22.60 43.53
N MET A 180 19.34 23.14 42.31
CA MET A 180 18.25 22.84 41.37
C MET A 180 18.22 21.34 41.09
N GLY A 181 17.02 20.74 41.07
CA GLY A 181 16.85 19.32 40.79
C GLY A 181 17.31 18.91 39.39
N PRO A 182 17.53 17.61 39.14
CA PRO A 182 17.92 17.12 37.82
C PRO A 182 16.87 17.47 36.76
N LYS A 183 17.32 17.78 35.54
CA LYS A 183 16.42 18.03 34.40
C LYS A 183 15.55 16.80 34.16
N GLY A 184 14.24 16.99 33.98
CA GLY A 184 13.30 15.91 33.72
C GLY A 184 13.65 15.11 32.46
N GLN A 185 13.29 13.83 32.45
CA GLN A 185 13.46 12.96 31.29
C GLN A 185 12.61 13.48 30.11
N LYS A 186 13.10 13.28 28.89
CA LYS A 186 12.33 13.56 27.67
C LYS A 186 11.12 12.62 27.64
N GLY A 187 9.93 13.17 27.38
CA GLY A 187 8.71 12.37 27.26
C GLY A 187 8.75 11.40 26.08
N ASP A 188 7.96 10.34 26.17
CA ASP A 188 7.84 9.32 25.14
C ASP A 188 7.27 9.90 23.83
N ALA A 189 7.62 9.28 22.70
CA ALA A 189 7.04 9.63 21.41
C ALA A 189 5.54 9.34 21.40
N GLY A 190 4.75 10.25 20.83
CA GLY A 190 3.31 10.06 20.66
C GLY A 190 2.95 8.96 19.66
N PRO A 191 1.67 8.54 19.62
CA PRO A 191 1.20 7.52 18.69
C PRO A 191 1.36 7.96 17.22
N SER A 192 1.76 7.02 16.37
CA SER A 192 1.92 7.26 14.93
C SER A 192 0.58 7.45 14.25
N LEU A 193 0.50 8.44 13.37
CA LEU A 193 -0.69 8.73 12.58
C LEU A 193 -0.80 7.74 11.40
N GLU A 194 -1.97 7.14 11.21
CA GLU A 194 -2.24 6.14 10.17
C GLU A 194 -3.57 6.43 9.45
N ARG A 195 -3.55 6.32 8.12
CA ARG A 195 -4.75 6.48 7.29
C ARG A 195 -5.73 5.32 7.52
N PRO A 196 -7.04 5.55 7.31
CA PRO A 196 -8.02 4.50 7.51
C PRO A 196 -7.89 3.42 6.44
N SER A 197 -8.12 2.18 6.84
CA SER A 197 -8.38 1.06 5.92
C SER A 197 -9.52 0.21 6.44
N VAL A 198 -10.24 -0.44 5.54
CA VAL A 198 -11.44 -1.23 5.85
C VAL A 198 -11.38 -2.61 5.22
N ILE A 199 -11.95 -3.59 5.93
CA ILE A 199 -12.15 -4.95 5.45
C ILE A 199 -13.59 -5.34 5.78
N ILE A 200 -14.36 -5.75 4.76
CA ILE A 200 -15.75 -6.19 4.92
C ILE A 200 -15.79 -7.73 4.98
N SER A 201 -16.53 -8.28 5.95
CA SER A 201 -16.72 -9.72 6.11
C SER A 201 -18.18 -10.06 6.45
N PRO A 202 -18.77 -11.11 5.83
CA PRO A 202 -18.24 -11.83 4.68
C PRO A 202 -18.23 -10.96 3.41
N THR A 203 -17.45 -11.36 2.39
CA THR A 203 -17.40 -10.64 1.09
C THR A 203 -18.73 -10.67 0.33
N TYR A 204 -19.52 -11.73 0.53
CA TYR A 204 -20.89 -11.88 0.03
C TYR A 204 -21.72 -12.63 1.07
N ALA A 205 -23.03 -12.39 1.09
CA ALA A 205 -23.98 -13.06 1.97
C ALA A 205 -25.24 -13.41 1.18
N ILE A 206 -25.70 -14.67 1.32
CA ILE A 206 -26.98 -15.14 0.78
C ILE A 206 -27.88 -15.39 1.97
N VAL A 207 -29.03 -14.70 2.01
CA VAL A 207 -29.93 -14.66 3.16
C VAL A 207 -31.35 -14.88 2.66
N ASN A 208 -32.11 -15.74 3.34
CA ASN A 208 -33.51 -15.97 2.99
C ASN A 208 -34.37 -14.78 3.43
N GLU A 209 -35.51 -14.57 2.77
CA GLU A 209 -36.46 -13.54 3.17
C GLU A 209 -36.88 -13.69 4.64
N SER A 210 -37.23 -12.58 5.28
CA SER A 210 -37.58 -12.47 6.71
C SER A 210 -36.44 -12.71 7.71
N GLN A 211 -35.29 -13.25 7.30
CA GLN A 211 -34.11 -13.39 8.15
C GLN A 211 -33.33 -12.06 8.29
N SER A 212 -32.28 -12.06 9.12
CA SER A 212 -31.34 -10.95 9.26
C SER A 212 -30.10 -11.14 8.40
N ALA A 213 -29.72 -10.11 7.64
CA ALA A 213 -28.43 -10.04 6.97
C ALA A 213 -27.42 -9.28 7.84
N ILE A 214 -26.27 -9.88 8.12
CA ILE A 214 -25.23 -9.32 8.98
C ILE A 214 -23.94 -9.16 8.18
N LEU A 215 -23.42 -7.93 8.13
CA LEU A 215 -22.14 -7.59 7.54
C LEU A 215 -21.27 -6.87 8.56
N HIS A 216 -19.99 -7.23 8.65
CA HIS A 216 -19.02 -6.60 9.54
C HIS A 216 -18.05 -5.75 8.74
N CYS A 217 -17.79 -4.53 9.21
CA CYS A 217 -16.72 -3.68 8.68
C CYS A 217 -15.63 -3.49 9.73
N SER A 218 -14.48 -4.13 9.50
CA SER A 218 -13.29 -3.99 10.33
C SER A 218 -12.45 -2.83 9.83
N SER A 219 -12.41 -1.73 10.56
CA SER A 219 -11.63 -0.54 10.24
C SER A 219 -10.35 -0.44 11.08
N SER A 220 -9.22 -0.11 10.45
CA SER A 220 -7.95 0.22 11.12
C SER A 220 -7.48 1.63 10.75
N GLY A 221 -6.54 2.17 11.53
CA GLY A 221 -5.98 3.52 11.38
C GLY A 221 -5.98 4.30 12.70
N TYR A 222 -5.13 5.33 12.78
CA TYR A 222 -4.99 6.19 13.95
C TYR A 222 -5.00 7.69 13.55
N PRO A 223 -5.88 8.52 14.14
CA PRO A 223 -6.89 8.17 15.15
C PRO A 223 -7.94 7.19 14.63
N ARG A 224 -8.57 6.46 15.56
CA ARG A 224 -9.56 5.42 15.24
C ARG A 224 -10.61 6.00 14.29
N PRO A 225 -10.83 5.40 13.12
CA PRO A 225 -11.73 5.97 12.14
C PRO A 225 -13.19 5.75 12.49
N ASP A 226 -14.02 6.69 12.07
CA ASP A 226 -15.48 6.59 12.10
C ASP A 226 -15.98 5.81 10.88
N VAL A 227 -17.00 4.98 11.05
CA VAL A 227 -17.45 3.99 10.06
C VAL A 227 -18.89 4.27 9.63
N VAL A 228 -19.09 4.37 8.32
CA VAL A 228 -20.39 4.63 7.69
C VAL A 228 -20.69 3.57 6.63
N TRP A 229 -21.89 2.99 6.70
CA TRP A 229 -22.39 2.06 5.70
C TRP A 229 -23.25 2.77 4.65
N SER A 230 -23.15 2.31 3.41
CA SER A 230 -23.98 2.75 2.29
C SER A 230 -24.34 1.57 1.38
N LYS A 231 -25.36 1.76 0.54
CA LYS A 231 -25.74 0.82 -0.52
C LYS A 231 -25.50 1.53 -1.86
N ASN A 232 -24.77 0.90 -2.78
CA ASN A 232 -24.33 1.58 -4.01
C ASN A 232 -25.50 1.99 -4.92
N ASN A 233 -26.54 1.15 -5.00
CA ASN A 233 -27.69 1.34 -5.88
C ASN A 233 -28.99 1.59 -5.08
N GLY A 234 -28.91 2.36 -3.99
CA GLY A 234 -30.11 2.70 -3.23
C GLY A 234 -29.80 3.24 -1.84
N THR A 235 -30.82 3.31 -1.00
CA THR A 235 -30.67 3.74 0.39
C THR A 235 -30.71 2.53 1.32
N LEU A 236 -29.93 2.58 2.40
CA LEU A 236 -30.10 1.61 3.48
C LEU A 236 -31.54 1.68 4.04
N PRO A 237 -32.16 0.54 4.35
CA PRO A 237 -33.52 0.52 4.89
C PRO A 237 -33.51 1.02 6.34
N HIS A 238 -33.58 2.33 6.55
CA HIS A 238 -33.35 3.01 7.84
C HIS A 238 -34.14 2.43 9.03
N LYS A 239 -35.35 1.90 8.79
CA LYS A 239 -36.19 1.29 9.85
C LYS A 239 -35.74 -0.12 10.26
N ARG A 240 -35.01 -0.82 9.39
CA ARG A 240 -34.63 -2.24 9.56
C ARG A 240 -33.11 -2.46 9.64
N ALA A 241 -32.33 -1.54 9.09
CA ALA A 241 -30.87 -1.54 9.14
C ALA A 241 -30.40 -0.85 10.43
N VAL A 242 -29.67 -1.59 11.24
CA VAL A 242 -29.04 -1.10 12.48
C VAL A 242 -27.53 -1.24 12.34
N VAL A 243 -26.80 -0.15 12.58
CA VAL A 243 -25.33 -0.15 12.63
C VAL A 243 -24.89 0.00 14.08
N ASP A 244 -24.05 -0.91 14.58
CA ASP A 244 -23.51 -0.82 15.93
C ASP A 244 -22.15 -0.12 15.99
N SER A 245 -21.67 0.14 17.22
CA SER A 245 -20.38 0.81 17.48
C SER A 245 -19.15 0.00 17.05
N THR A 246 -19.32 -1.25 16.64
CA THR A 246 -18.26 -2.13 16.11
C THR A 246 -18.18 -2.07 14.59
N GLY A 247 -19.13 -1.40 13.92
CA GLY A 247 -19.23 -1.36 12.47
C GLY A 247 -20.02 -2.53 11.88
N LYS A 248 -20.78 -3.27 12.69
CA LYS A 248 -21.69 -4.33 12.22
C LYS A 248 -22.98 -3.71 11.70
N LEU A 249 -23.33 -4.01 10.46
CA LEU A 249 -24.61 -3.71 9.84
C LEU A 249 -25.52 -4.95 9.97
N ASP A 250 -26.63 -4.81 10.68
CA ASP A 250 -27.69 -5.82 10.82
C ASP A 250 -28.96 -5.32 10.14
N ILE A 251 -29.35 -5.95 9.03
CA ILE A 251 -30.59 -5.66 8.30
C ILE A 251 -31.61 -6.72 8.68
N LYS A 252 -32.62 -6.32 9.47
CA LYS A 252 -33.69 -7.21 9.91
C LYS A 252 -34.76 -7.39 8.85
N HIS A 253 -35.46 -8.53 8.86
CA HIS A 253 -36.57 -8.85 7.97
C HIS A 253 -36.23 -8.55 6.50
N VAL A 254 -35.19 -9.22 5.99
CA VAL A 254 -34.66 -9.02 4.63
C VAL A 254 -35.74 -9.29 3.58
N THR A 255 -35.75 -8.46 2.54
CA THR A 255 -36.62 -8.54 1.36
C THR A 255 -35.78 -8.59 0.08
N THR A 256 -36.36 -8.98 -1.05
CA THR A 256 -35.69 -8.95 -2.37
C THR A 256 -35.11 -7.59 -2.75
N ASN A 257 -35.77 -6.49 -2.32
CA ASN A 257 -35.30 -5.12 -2.53
C ASN A 257 -34.02 -4.78 -1.75
N ASP A 258 -33.68 -5.55 -0.72
CA ASP A 258 -32.46 -5.35 0.06
C ASP A 258 -31.24 -5.91 -0.67
N SER A 259 -31.41 -6.75 -1.70
CA SER A 259 -30.31 -7.24 -2.54
C SER A 259 -29.52 -6.08 -3.16
N GLY A 260 -28.19 -6.21 -3.19
CA GLY A 260 -27.30 -5.22 -3.81
C GLY A 260 -25.91 -5.20 -3.19
N ILE A 261 -25.11 -4.24 -3.66
CA ILE A 261 -23.74 -4.02 -3.19
C ILE A 261 -23.76 -3.03 -2.04
N TYR A 262 -23.19 -3.46 -0.92
CA TYR A 262 -23.01 -2.66 0.28
C TYR A 262 -21.56 -2.21 0.38
N GLN A 263 -21.36 -0.95 0.77
CA GLN A 263 -20.06 -0.35 0.94
C GLN A 263 -19.91 0.16 2.37
N CYS A 264 -18.75 -0.11 2.95
CA CYS A 264 -18.34 0.49 4.20
C CYS A 264 -17.25 1.53 3.92
N LYS A 265 -17.44 2.74 4.42
CA LYS A 265 -16.48 3.83 4.35
C LYS A 265 -15.99 4.15 5.75
N ALA A 266 -14.67 4.23 5.93
CA ALA A 266 -14.07 4.68 7.17
C ALA A 266 -13.33 6.01 6.97
N SER A 267 -13.44 6.92 7.94
CA SER A 267 -12.82 8.25 7.88
C SER A 267 -12.15 8.65 9.18
N ASN A 268 -10.97 9.26 9.08
CA ASN A 268 -10.30 9.96 10.18
C ASN A 268 -9.68 11.28 9.67
N LEU A 269 -8.96 11.99 10.52
CA LEU A 269 -8.34 13.27 10.16
C LEU A 269 -7.30 13.19 9.02
N LEU A 270 -6.83 12.00 8.66
CA LEU A 270 -5.87 11.79 7.56
C LEU A 270 -6.52 11.40 6.24
N GLY A 271 -7.83 11.15 6.22
CA GLY A 271 -8.60 10.90 5.01
C GLY A 271 -9.76 9.91 5.18
N SER A 272 -10.24 9.39 4.04
CA SER A 272 -11.28 8.37 3.98
C SER A 272 -10.98 7.33 2.90
N THR A 273 -11.51 6.12 3.08
CA THR A 273 -11.48 5.04 2.07
C THR A 273 -12.55 5.20 0.99
#